data_AF-A0A2W7RKA3-F1
#
_entry.id   AF-A0A2W7RKA3-F1
#
_cell.length_a   1.000
_cell.length_b   1.000
_cell.length_c   1.000
_cell.angle_alpha   90.00
_cell.angle_beta   90.00
_cell.angle_gamma   90.00
#
_symmetry.space_group_name_H-M   'P 1'
#
loop_
_entity.id
_entity.type
_entity.pdbx_description
1 polymer ?
#
loop_
_entity_poly.entity_id
_entity_poly.type
_entity_poly.pdbx_seq_one_letter_code
_entity_poly.pdbx_strand_id
1 'polypeptide(L)' 'MDKEIKAFFLRIVNTIAVILLWLFINMALGLKLRMAEIGSHISWINWLFYIWALLTGIAVIFYVKRLWRNKIKLPY' A
#
# COMPACT_ATOMS: atom_id res chain seq x y z
N MET A 1 -17.90 -1.13 25.44
CA MET A 1 -18.22 -1.97 24.27
C MET A 1 -18.04 -1.20 22.96
N ASP A 2 -18.65 -0.02 22.79
CA ASP A 2 -18.58 0.71 21.50
C ASP A 2 -17.19 1.24 21.10
N LYS A 3 -16.36 1.68 22.06
CA LYS A 3 -15.05 2.26 21.75
C LYS A 3 -14.05 1.24 21.18
N GLU A 4 -14.08 0.00 21.68
CA GLU A 4 -13.21 -1.09 21.20
C GLU A 4 -13.61 -1.54 19.79
N ILE A 5 -14.92 -1.72 19.58
CA ILE A 5 -15.47 -2.06 18.26
C ILE A 5 -15.11 -0.96 17.25
N LYS A 6 -15.35 0.32 17.60
CA LYS A 6 -14.98 1.46 16.76
C LYS A 6 -13.48 1.48 16.43
N ALA A 7 -12.61 1.25 17.41
CA ALA A 7 -11.17 1.23 17.20
C ALA A 7 -10.73 0.07 16.29
N PHE A 8 -11.38 -1.08 16.39
CA PHE A 8 -11.15 -2.22 15.50
C PHE A 8 -11.58 -1.92 14.05
N PHE A 9 -12.78 -1.38 13.85
CA PHE A 9 -13.25 -0.95 12.53
C PHE A 9 -12.34 0.10 11.91
N LEU A 10 -11.90 1.10 12.69
CA LEU A 10 -10.98 2.13 12.21
C LEU A 10 -9.65 1.52 11.74
N ARG A 11 -9.16 0.49 12.43
CA ARG A 11 -7.93 -0.23 12.04
C ARG A 11 -8.10 -0.97 10.72
N ILE A 12 -9.25 -1.61 10.50
CA ILE A 12 -9.59 -2.28 9.24
C ILE A 12 -9.66 -1.25 8.12
N VAL A 13 -10.42 -0.17 8.32
CA VAL A 13 -10.57 0.91 7.34
C VAL A 13 -9.22 1.51 6.97
N ASN A 14 -8.36 1.79 7.96
CA ASN A 14 -7.00 2.29 7.70
C ASN A 14 -6.13 1.27 6.95
N THR A 15 -6.28 -0.02 7.24
CA THR A 15 -5.56 -1.08 6.51
C THR A 15 -5.98 -1.10 5.04
N ILE A 16 -7.29 -1.10 4.79
CA ILE A 16 -7.86 -1.09 3.44
C ILE A 16 -7.45 0.20 2.71
N ALA A 17 -7.58 1.36 3.37
CA ALA A 17 -7.23 2.65 2.78
C ALA A 17 -5.77 2.72 2.36
N VAL A 18 -4.83 2.23 3.18
CA VAL A 18 -3.40 2.22 2.84
C VAL A 18 -3.10 1.28 1.67
N ILE A 19 -3.71 0.10 1.64
CA ILE A 19 -3.55 -0.85 0.52
C ILE A 19 -4.12 -0.26 -0.77
N LEU A 20 -5.31 0.33 -0.71
CA LEU A 20 -5.94 0.97 -1.86
C LEU A 20 -5.13 2.17 -2.35
N LEU A 21 -4.64 3.02 -1.44
CA LEU A 21 -3.78 4.14 -1.79
C LEU A 21 -2.51 3.67 -2.53
N TRP A 22 -1.87 2.62 -2.02
CA TRP A 22 -0.70 2.02 -2.67
C TRP A 22 -1.04 1.48 -4.07
N LEU A 23 -2.18 0.78 -4.22
CA LEU A 23 -2.65 0.32 -5.52
C LEU A 23 -2.90 1.48 -6.49
N PHE A 24 -3.59 2.54 -6.05
CA PHE A 24 -3.86 3.72 -6.88
C PHE A 24 -2.59 4.40 -7.36
N ILE A 25 -1.59 4.57 -6.48
CA ILE A 25 -0.31 5.16 -6.85
C ILE A 25 0.41 4.30 -7.90
N ASN A 26 0.48 2.99 -7.68
CA ASN A 26 1.15 2.08 -8.63
C ASN A 26 0.41 1.97 -9.96
N MET A 27 -0.93 1.95 -9.96
CA MET A 27 -1.74 1.97 -11.17
C MET A 27 -1.55 3.29 -11.93
N ALA A 28 -1.60 4.43 -11.24
CA ALA A 28 -1.42 5.74 -11.85
C ALA A 28 -0.02 5.87 -12.48
N LEU A 29 1.03 5.45 -11.77
CA LEU A 29 2.40 5.46 -12.29
C LEU A 29 2.59 4.47 -13.43
N GLY A 30 2.08 3.24 -13.29
CA GLY A 30 2.18 2.19 -14.30
C GLY A 30 1.47 2.54 -15.61
N LEU A 31 0.30 3.16 -15.53
CA LEU A 31 -0.50 3.59 -16.68
C LEU A 31 0.03 4.88 -17.31
N LYS A 32 0.35 5.92 -16.53
CA LYS A 32 0.81 7.21 -17.10
C LYS A 32 2.14 7.11 -17.80
N LEU A 33 3.07 6.34 -17.26
CA LEU A 33 4.45 6.34 -17.75
C LEU A 33 4.67 5.29 -18.83
N ARG A 34 3.61 4.56 -19.26
CA ARG A 34 3.70 3.36 -20.10
C ARG A 34 4.72 2.34 -19.58
N MET A 35 5.09 2.44 -18.30
CA MET A 35 6.07 1.58 -17.63
C MET A 35 5.57 0.13 -17.52
N ALA A 36 4.25 -0.07 -17.56
CA ALA A 36 3.62 -1.37 -17.61
C ALA A 36 3.55 -1.96 -19.04
N GLU A 37 3.76 -1.16 -20.09
CA GLU A 37 3.85 -1.64 -21.47
C GLU A 37 5.30 -2.07 -21.74
N ILE A 38 5.56 -3.38 -21.62
CA ILE A 38 6.79 -3.97 -22.14
C ILE A 38 6.65 -3.96 -23.68
N GLY A 39 7.04 -2.84 -24.31
CA GLY A 39 7.24 -2.77 -25.76
C GLY A 39 8.47 -3.58 -26.20
N SER A 40 9.01 -3.29 -27.39
CA SER A 40 10.13 -4.05 -27.99
C SER A 40 11.44 -4.00 -27.19
N HIS A 41 11.61 -3.04 -26.27
CA HIS A 41 12.80 -2.92 -25.42
C HIS A 41 12.43 -2.59 -23.97
N ILE A 42 12.99 -3.37 -23.03
CA ILE A 42 12.92 -3.07 -21.59
C ILE A 42 13.78 -1.84 -21.31
N SER A 43 13.15 -0.74 -20.93
CA SER A 43 13.85 0.48 -20.51
C SER A 43 14.25 0.41 -19.04
N TRP A 44 15.34 1.09 -18.66
CA TRP A 44 15.77 1.27 -17.26
C TRP A 44 14.65 1.81 -16.36
N ILE A 45 13.75 2.58 -16.94
CA ILE A 45 12.55 3.13 -16.32
C ILE A 45 11.61 2.02 -15.81
N ASN A 46 11.48 0.91 -16.54
CA ASN A 46 10.62 -0.21 -16.15
C ASN A 46 11.22 -0.94 -14.94
N TRP A 47 12.54 -1.16 -14.93
CA TRP A 47 13.25 -1.74 -13.79
C TRP A 47 13.10 -0.90 -12.53
N LEU A 48 13.27 0.41 -12.65
CA LEU A 48 13.08 1.33 -11.52
C LEU A 48 11.66 1.25 -10.98
N PHE A 49 10.65 1.18 -11.85
CA PHE A 49 9.25 1.03 -11.45
C PHE A 49 8.99 -0.27 -10.69
N TYR A 50 9.46 -1.41 -11.19
CA TYR A 50 9.26 -2.69 -10.51
C TYR A 50 9.99 -2.77 -9.17
N ILE A 51 11.22 -2.26 -9.08
CA ILE A 51 11.97 -2.19 -7.82
C ILE A 51 11.24 -1.28 -6.83
N TRP A 52 10.77 -0.11 -7.26
CA TRP A 52 9.96 0.79 -6.46
C TRP A 52 8.67 0.13 -5.96
N ALA A 53 7.92 -0.51 -6.85
CA ALA A 53 6.68 -1.20 -6.51
C ALA A 53 6.93 -2.32 -5.49
N LEU A 54 8.01 -3.09 -5.67
CA LEU A 54 8.38 -4.17 -4.76
C LEU A 54 8.80 -3.64 -3.37
N LEU A 55 9.68 -2.63 -3.32
CA LEU A 55 10.12 -2.02 -2.07
C LEU A 55 8.97 -1.37 -1.31
N THR A 56 8.11 -0.62 -2.00
CA THR A 56 6.95 0.02 -1.39
C THR A 56 5.89 -1.01 -0.98
N GLY A 57 5.71 -2.08 -1.73
CA GLY A 57 4.82 -3.20 -1.37
C GLY A 57 5.28 -3.89 -0.08
N ILE A 58 6.59 -4.16 0.04
CA ILE A 58 7.18 -4.68 1.28
C ILE A 58 6.93 -3.70 2.43
N ALA A 59 7.15 -2.40 2.23
CA ALA A 59 6.91 -1.38 3.24
C ALA A 59 5.44 -1.33 3.70
N VAL A 60 4.48 -1.47 2.78
CA VAL A 60 3.03 -1.55 3.11
C VAL A 60 2.74 -2.79 3.94
N ILE A 61 3.27 -3.96 3.57
CA ILE A 61 3.10 -5.20 4.34
C ILE A 61 3.66 -5.03 5.75
N PHE A 62 4.86 -4.45 5.90
CA PHE A 62 5.44 -4.16 7.21
C PHE A 62 4.62 -3.16 8.02
N TYR A 63 4.12 -2.12 7.37
CA TYR A 63 3.25 -1.12 8.00
C TYR A 63 1.96 -1.76 8.52
N VAL A 64 1.28 -2.56 7.70
CA VAL A 64 0.09 -3.30 8.09
C VAL A 64 0.42 -4.27 9.24
N LYS A 65 1.47 -5.09 9.11
CA LYS A 65 1.89 -6.00 10.20
C LYS A 65 2.16 -5.25 11.51
N ARG A 66 2.82 -4.10 11.45
CA ARG A 66 3.07 -3.23 12.63
C ARG A 66 1.77 -2.64 13.17
N LEU A 67 0.89 -2.18 12.28
CA LEU A 67 -0.42 -1.65 12.64
C LEU A 67 -1.21 -2.69 13.41
N TRP A 68 -1.14 -3.98 13.03
CA TRP A 68 -1.81 -5.13 13.64
C TRP A 68 -1.13 -5.70 14.89
N ARG A 69 0.19 -5.51 15.05
CA ARG A 69 0.95 -5.92 16.23
C ARG A 69 0.77 -4.99 17.44
N ASN A 70 0.55 -3.70 17.21
CA ASN A 70 0.34 -2.75 18.31
C ASN A 70 -0.99 -3.05 19.04
N LYS A 71 -1.06 -2.86 20.37
CA LYS A 71 -2.34 -2.98 21.08
C LYS A 71 -3.32 -1.91 20.57
N ILE A 72 -4.61 -2.25 20.49
CA ILE A 72 -5.67 -1.34 20.05
C ILE A 72 -5.64 -0.12 20.98
N LYS A 73 -5.28 1.05 20.46
CA LYS A 73 -5.32 2.29 21.23
C LYS A 73 -6.77 2.77 21.24
N LEU A 74 -7.36 2.84 22.43
CA LEU A 74 -8.71 3.35 22.60
C LEU A 74 -8.71 4.85 22.29
N PRO A 75 -9.59 5.35 21.41
CA PRO A 75 -9.77 6.79 21.24
C PRO A 75 -10.33 7.37 22.55
N TYR A 76 -9.74 8.47 23.01
CA TYR A 76 -10.17 9.22 24.21
C TYR A 76 -11.64 9.65 24.08
#